data_AF-A0A1B5L030-F1
#
_entry.id   AF-A0A1B5L030-F1
#
_cell.length_a   1.000
_cell.length_b   1.000
_cell.length_c   1.000
_cell.angle_alpha   90.00
_cell.angle_beta   90.00
_cell.angle_gamma   90.00
#
_symmetry.space_group_name_H-M   'P 1'
#
loop_
_entity.id
_entity.type
_entity.pdbx_description
1 polymer ?
#
loop_
_entity_poly.entity_id
_entity_poly.type
_entity_poly.pdbx_seq_one_letter_code
_entity_poly.pdbx_strand_id
1 'polypeptide(L)'
;MGSIVGGQTSCKWPEIQAFENHLPPDVHIISCHSLHGPGVDTHNQPLVLIQHRAPDEAMRKVETVLGCLRSNYVYLTAEEHDRITADTQAVTHAAFLSMGKAWHANSQFPWELNRYVGGIENVKINTMLRIYSQKWHVYAGLAILNPEARKQVAQYAKSVTALYKLMLEGDLEGLRNRIYSARDKVFGQAPNRASRPLIEPSILSSFSLGKPTDGPPRPNNHLSLLAMVDCWAALSIVPYDHMLCSTPLFRLRLGVTEHLFRDTVLLDDTLRTAVDDKTYRSDDLEFTFAARGWAECVTLRHFETWEKRFVSTQEFFKPRFAEAKIIGDRMMKRVLEAREDGG
;
A
#
# COMPACT_ATOMS: atom_id res chain seq x y z
N MET A 1 20.31 -7.45 -35.03
CA MET A 1 19.22 -8.26 -35.58
C MET A 1 18.89 -9.37 -34.57
N GLY A 2 17.65 -9.41 -34.06
CA GLY A 2 17.23 -10.42 -33.07
C GLY A 2 17.68 -10.17 -31.62
N SER A 3 18.09 -8.94 -31.29
CA SER A 3 18.41 -8.57 -29.90
C SER A 3 17.13 -8.54 -29.04
N ILE A 4 17.26 -8.91 -27.77
CA ILE A 4 16.18 -8.82 -26.78
C ILE A 4 16.48 -7.62 -25.88
N VAL A 5 15.52 -6.70 -25.76
CA VAL A 5 15.58 -5.53 -24.89
C VAL A 5 14.44 -5.60 -23.88
N GLY A 6 14.75 -5.24 -22.63
CA GLY A 6 13.80 -5.22 -21.54
C GLY A 6 14.24 -4.26 -20.46
N GLY A 7 13.27 -3.74 -19.70
CA GLY A 7 13.55 -2.96 -18.50
C GLY A 7 13.06 -3.68 -17.24
N GLN A 8 13.61 -3.26 -16.10
CA GLN A 8 13.22 -3.72 -14.77
C GLN A 8 12.46 -2.64 -13.99
N THR A 9 11.85 -1.67 -14.69
CA THR A 9 11.15 -0.56 -14.02
C THR A 9 9.91 -1.05 -13.25
N SER A 10 9.43 -0.27 -12.28
CA SER A 10 8.23 -0.63 -11.52
C SER A 10 6.90 -0.30 -12.22
N CYS A 11 6.94 0.37 -13.38
CA CYS A 11 5.77 0.69 -14.19
C CYS A 11 6.05 0.35 -15.65
N LYS A 12 5.23 -0.51 -16.24
CA LYS A 12 5.46 -1.03 -17.58
C LYS A 12 4.90 -0.12 -18.65
N TRP A 13 3.82 0.61 -18.38
CA TRP A 13 3.23 1.52 -19.34
C TRP A 13 4.22 2.51 -19.98
N PRO A 14 4.93 3.38 -19.22
CA PRO A 14 5.89 4.31 -19.81
C PRO A 14 7.10 3.60 -20.45
N GLU A 15 7.51 2.46 -19.91
CA GLU A 15 8.64 1.66 -20.42
C GLU A 15 8.32 1.10 -21.80
N ILE A 16 7.16 0.45 -21.93
CA ILE A 16 6.68 -0.10 -23.20
C ILE A 16 6.43 1.01 -24.22
N GLN A 17 5.85 2.15 -23.82
CA GLN A 17 5.70 3.29 -24.74
C GLN A 17 7.05 3.78 -25.27
N ALA A 18 8.06 3.89 -24.42
CA ALA A 18 9.40 4.28 -24.85
C ALA A 18 10.01 3.24 -25.81
N PHE A 19 9.85 1.96 -25.54
CA PHE A 19 10.34 0.90 -26.41
C PHE A 19 9.66 0.88 -27.77
N GLU A 20 8.33 0.99 -27.81
CA GLU A 20 7.59 1.05 -29.08
C GLU A 20 7.97 2.28 -29.93
N ASN A 21 8.24 3.42 -29.29
CA ASN A 21 8.61 4.65 -30.00
C ASN A 21 10.05 4.68 -30.53
N HIS A 22 10.97 3.95 -29.90
CA HIS A 22 12.40 4.11 -30.14
C HIS A 22 13.12 2.84 -30.61
N LEU A 23 12.57 1.65 -30.39
CA LEU A 23 13.20 0.40 -30.80
C LEU A 23 12.77 -0.04 -32.21
N PRO A 24 13.73 -0.45 -33.07
CA PRO A 24 13.44 -1.02 -34.38
C PRO A 24 12.47 -2.22 -34.34
N PRO A 25 11.71 -2.48 -35.43
CA PRO A 25 10.78 -3.61 -35.49
C PRO A 25 11.43 -5.01 -35.35
N ASP A 26 12.72 -5.15 -35.68
CA ASP A 26 13.47 -6.41 -35.60
C ASP A 26 14.06 -6.68 -34.20
N VAL A 27 13.78 -5.81 -33.23
CA VAL A 27 14.15 -5.95 -31.82
C VAL A 27 13.00 -6.53 -31.01
N HIS A 28 13.30 -7.58 -30.24
CA HIS A 28 12.35 -8.21 -29.35
C HIS A 28 12.23 -7.47 -28.02
N ILE A 29 11.01 -7.28 -27.54
CA ILE A 29 10.72 -6.58 -26.27
C ILE A 29 10.23 -7.60 -25.24
N ILE A 30 11.08 -7.88 -24.25
CA ILE A 30 10.74 -8.74 -23.11
C ILE A 30 11.23 -8.04 -21.84
N SER A 31 10.30 -7.48 -21.08
CA SER A 31 10.58 -6.78 -19.83
C SER A 31 10.42 -7.70 -18.63
N CYS A 32 10.96 -7.29 -17.49
CA CYS A 32 10.74 -7.96 -16.23
C CYS A 32 10.47 -6.97 -15.09
N HIS A 33 10.07 -7.49 -13.94
CA HIS A 33 10.02 -6.71 -12.70
C HIS A 33 10.16 -7.65 -11.52
N SER A 34 11.23 -7.46 -10.75
CA SER A 34 11.37 -8.12 -9.46
C SER A 34 10.53 -7.36 -8.43
N LEU A 35 9.62 -8.05 -7.74
CA LEU A 35 8.71 -7.43 -6.77
C LEU A 35 9.31 -7.32 -5.36
N HIS A 36 10.64 -7.30 -5.25
CA HIS A 36 11.36 -7.09 -3.99
C HIS A 36 12.36 -5.95 -4.08
N GLY A 37 12.71 -5.38 -2.92
CA GLY A 37 13.69 -4.32 -2.82
C GLY A 37 15.12 -4.81 -3.05
N PRO A 38 16.08 -3.88 -3.21
CA PRO A 38 17.50 -4.19 -3.22
C PRO A 38 17.94 -4.89 -1.92
N GLY A 39 18.80 -5.90 -2.04
CA GLY A 39 19.35 -6.64 -0.89
C GLY A 39 18.45 -7.76 -0.33
N VAL A 40 17.32 -8.04 -0.97
CA VAL A 40 16.49 -9.22 -0.67
C VAL A 40 16.95 -10.40 -1.52
N ASP A 41 17.04 -11.59 -0.92
CA ASP A 41 17.32 -12.83 -1.64
C ASP A 41 16.20 -13.11 -2.66
N THR A 42 16.58 -13.33 -3.92
CA THR A 42 15.68 -13.56 -5.05
C THR A 42 15.07 -14.96 -5.04
N HIS A 43 15.63 -15.88 -4.24
CA HIS A 43 15.18 -17.27 -4.16
C HIS A 43 13.71 -17.36 -3.76
N ASN A 44 12.91 -18.06 -4.57
CA ASN A 44 11.46 -18.23 -4.42
C ASN A 44 10.66 -16.92 -4.39
N GLN A 45 11.27 -15.77 -4.70
CA GLN A 45 10.54 -14.51 -4.85
C GLN A 45 9.88 -14.43 -6.23
N PRO A 46 8.75 -13.74 -6.36
CA PRO A 46 8.10 -13.55 -7.66
C PRO A 46 8.93 -12.61 -8.55
N LEU A 47 9.22 -13.08 -9.77
CA LEU A 47 9.80 -12.30 -10.85
C LEU A 47 8.80 -12.25 -12.01
N VAL A 48 8.26 -11.06 -12.27
CA VAL A 48 7.32 -10.88 -13.38
C VAL A 48 8.11 -10.84 -14.68
N LEU A 49 7.65 -11.60 -15.68
CA LEU A 49 8.15 -11.56 -17.06
C LEU A 49 7.02 -11.10 -17.99
N ILE A 50 7.33 -10.16 -18.89
CA ILE A 50 6.38 -9.52 -19.79
C ILE A 50 6.90 -9.60 -21.22
N GLN A 51 6.36 -10.55 -21.98
CA GLN A 51 6.63 -10.72 -23.39
C GLN A 51 5.74 -9.77 -24.20
N HIS A 52 6.22 -8.57 -24.51
CA HIS A 52 5.43 -7.55 -25.20
C HIS A 52 5.45 -7.71 -26.72
N ARG A 53 6.66 -7.85 -27.30
CA ARG A 53 6.88 -7.95 -28.75
C ARG A 53 8.01 -8.92 -29.03
N ALA A 54 7.76 -10.22 -28.87
CA ALA A 54 8.78 -11.26 -29.06
C ALA A 54 8.14 -12.63 -29.32
N PRO A 55 8.82 -13.54 -30.05
CA PRO A 55 8.41 -14.94 -30.13
C PRO A 55 8.80 -15.71 -28.86
N ASP A 56 8.15 -16.85 -28.62
CA ASP A 56 8.38 -17.67 -27.41
C ASP A 56 9.83 -18.17 -27.28
N GLU A 57 10.55 -18.32 -28.40
CA GLU A 57 11.97 -18.68 -28.36
C GLU A 57 12.82 -17.61 -27.66
N ALA A 58 12.49 -16.33 -27.85
CA ALA A 58 13.16 -15.25 -27.16
C ALA A 58 12.83 -15.26 -25.66
N MET A 59 11.58 -15.60 -25.29
CA MET A 59 11.18 -15.74 -23.89
C MET A 59 11.95 -16.85 -23.19
N ARG A 60 12.08 -18.03 -23.81
CA ARG A 60 12.88 -19.14 -23.27
C ARG A 60 14.35 -18.77 -23.05
N LYS A 61 14.92 -17.93 -23.92
CA LYS A 61 16.28 -17.40 -23.72
C LYS A 61 16.36 -16.51 -22.48
N VAL A 62 15.38 -15.62 -22.29
CA VAL A 62 15.29 -14.76 -21.09
C VAL A 62 15.13 -15.60 -19.82
N GLU A 63 14.25 -16.60 -19.83
CA GLU A 63 14.06 -17.54 -18.71
C GLU A 63 15.35 -18.26 -18.33
N THR A 64 16.13 -18.67 -19.33
CA THR A 64 17.43 -19.34 -19.12
C THR A 64 18.44 -18.39 -18.46
N VAL A 65 18.54 -17.15 -18.97
CA VAL A 65 19.44 -16.13 -18.43
C VAL A 65 19.07 -15.76 -16.99
N LEU A 66 17.78 -15.55 -16.73
CA LEU A 66 17.27 -15.17 -15.41
C LEU A 66 17.18 -16.36 -14.44
N GLY A 67 17.39 -17.60 -14.91
CA GLY A 67 17.29 -18.81 -14.09
C GLY A 67 18.26 -18.84 -12.91
N CYS A 68 19.38 -18.13 -13.03
CA CYS A 68 20.34 -17.94 -11.93
C CYS A 68 19.74 -17.26 -10.70
N LEU A 69 18.65 -16.49 -10.84
CA LEU A 69 17.98 -15.81 -9.74
C LEU A 69 17.16 -16.79 -8.86
N ARG A 70 16.82 -17.96 -9.39
CA ARG A 70 15.96 -18.96 -8.71
C ARG A 70 14.64 -18.36 -8.20
N SER A 71 14.13 -17.39 -8.94
CA SER A 71 12.85 -16.73 -8.68
C SER A 71 11.70 -17.53 -9.27
N ASN A 72 10.50 -17.35 -8.73
CA ASN A 72 9.28 -17.90 -9.29
C ASN A 72 8.77 -16.98 -10.40
N TYR A 73 8.76 -17.45 -11.65
CA TYR A 73 8.32 -16.65 -12.78
C TYR A 73 6.80 -16.45 -12.76
N VAL A 74 6.37 -15.21 -12.96
CA VAL A 74 4.98 -14.80 -13.10
C VAL A 74 4.83 -14.14 -14.45
N TYR A 75 3.96 -14.66 -15.31
CA TYR A 75 3.79 -14.15 -16.67
C TYR A 75 2.60 -13.21 -16.70
N LEU A 76 2.83 -11.96 -17.12
CA LEU A 76 1.80 -10.93 -17.21
C LEU A 76 2.00 -10.11 -18.49
N THR A 77 0.91 -9.55 -19.01
CA THR A 77 0.99 -8.42 -19.93
C THR A 77 1.40 -7.15 -19.18
N ALA A 78 1.86 -6.13 -19.91
CA ALA A 78 2.21 -4.83 -19.32
C ALA A 78 1.00 -4.16 -18.63
N GLU A 79 -0.20 -4.33 -19.20
CA GLU A 79 -1.45 -3.80 -18.65
C GLU A 79 -1.85 -4.52 -17.36
N GLU A 80 -1.83 -5.86 -17.35
CA GLU A 80 -2.12 -6.65 -16.14
C GLU A 80 -1.14 -6.34 -15.02
N HIS A 81 0.16 -6.22 -15.34
CA HIS A 81 1.17 -5.83 -14.38
C HIS A 81 0.86 -4.47 -13.74
N ASP A 82 0.60 -3.44 -14.55
CA ASP A 82 0.36 -2.10 -14.03
C ASP A 82 -0.96 -2.04 -13.23
N ARG A 83 -1.99 -2.79 -13.64
CA ARG A 83 -3.22 -2.94 -12.85
C ARG A 83 -2.96 -3.60 -11.50
N ILE A 84 -2.29 -4.75 -11.47
CA ILE A 84 -1.98 -5.50 -10.25
C ILE A 84 -1.10 -4.68 -9.29
N THR A 85 -0.07 -4.01 -9.81
CA THR A 85 0.79 -3.15 -8.98
C THR A 85 0.04 -1.94 -8.42
N ALA A 86 -0.88 -1.36 -9.19
CA ALA A 86 -1.76 -0.31 -8.68
C ALA A 86 -2.66 -0.84 -7.56
N ASP A 87 -3.40 -1.93 -7.80
CA ASP A 87 -4.36 -2.52 -6.85
C ASP A 87 -3.72 -2.94 -5.53
N THR A 88 -2.45 -3.37 -5.56
CA THR A 88 -1.73 -3.83 -4.38
C THR A 88 -0.97 -2.71 -3.64
N GLN A 89 -0.69 -1.57 -4.29
CA GLN A 89 0.22 -0.57 -3.74
C GLN A 89 -0.33 0.86 -3.69
N ALA A 90 -1.11 1.31 -4.70
CA ALA A 90 -1.42 2.72 -4.90
C ALA A 90 -2.23 3.33 -3.74
N VAL A 91 -3.40 2.74 -3.43
CA VAL A 91 -4.28 3.18 -2.32
C VAL A 91 -3.53 3.13 -0.99
N THR A 92 -2.77 2.06 -0.79
CA THR A 92 -2.03 1.83 0.44
C THR A 92 -0.90 2.86 0.64
N HIS A 93 -0.15 3.19 -0.41
CA HIS A 93 0.87 4.24 -0.36
C HIS A 93 0.23 5.61 -0.12
N ALA A 94 -0.89 5.91 -0.80
CA ALA A 94 -1.62 7.16 -0.58
C ALA A 94 -2.06 7.32 0.88
N ALA A 95 -2.58 6.25 1.51
CA ALA A 95 -2.95 6.26 2.92
C ALA A 95 -1.77 6.62 3.82
N PHE A 96 -0.67 5.87 3.76
CA PHE A 96 0.44 6.05 4.70
C PHE A 96 1.29 7.30 4.43
N LEU A 97 1.39 7.75 3.17
CA LEU A 97 1.96 9.06 2.84
C LEU A 97 1.11 10.19 3.43
N SER A 98 -0.21 10.07 3.38
CA SER A 98 -1.14 11.05 3.96
C SER A 98 -1.01 11.11 5.48
N MET A 99 -0.86 9.95 6.15
CA MET A 99 -0.62 9.90 7.60
C MET A 99 0.64 10.65 8.01
N GLY A 100 1.77 10.38 7.36
CA GLY A 100 3.03 11.08 7.68
C GLY A 100 2.92 12.59 7.44
N LYS A 101 2.21 13.00 6.39
CA LYS A 101 1.97 14.42 6.10
C LYS A 101 1.10 15.10 7.16
N ALA A 102 0.06 14.42 7.64
CA ALA A 102 -0.81 14.94 8.69
C ALA A 102 -0.06 15.15 10.01
N TRP A 103 0.71 14.14 10.44
CA TRP A 103 1.52 14.24 11.66
C TRP A 103 2.62 15.29 11.57
N HIS A 104 3.25 15.45 10.41
CA HIS A 104 4.19 16.53 10.18
C HIS A 104 3.50 17.90 10.23
N ALA A 105 2.32 18.08 9.63
CA ALA A 105 1.57 19.33 9.70
C ALA A 105 1.23 19.72 11.16
N ASN A 106 0.90 18.73 11.98
CA ASN A 106 0.65 18.91 13.42
C ASN A 106 1.93 18.96 14.28
N SER A 107 3.13 18.81 13.69
CA SER A 107 4.42 18.74 14.39
C SER A 107 4.46 17.68 15.50
N GLN A 108 3.93 16.49 15.21
CA GLN A 108 3.76 15.41 16.19
C GLN A 108 4.48 14.12 15.79
N PHE A 109 5.01 13.42 16.80
CA PHE A 109 5.41 12.03 16.68
C PHE A 109 4.32 11.15 17.30
N PRO A 110 3.54 10.38 16.52
CA PRO A 110 2.36 9.69 17.04
C PRO A 110 2.69 8.71 18.18
N TRP A 111 3.83 8.01 18.13
CA TRP A 111 4.25 7.09 19.19
C TRP A 111 4.66 7.77 20.50
N GLU A 112 4.82 9.10 20.53
CA GLU A 112 5.01 9.89 21.76
C GLU A 112 3.67 10.28 22.39
N LEU A 113 2.55 10.03 21.70
CA LEU A 113 1.20 10.33 22.14
C LEU A 113 0.51 9.03 22.55
N ASN A 114 0.03 8.96 23.80
CA ASN A 114 -0.66 7.76 24.33
C ASN A 114 -1.83 7.27 23.45
N ARG A 115 -2.43 8.15 22.64
CA ARG A 115 -3.55 7.82 21.75
C ARG A 115 -3.17 7.00 20.50
N TYR A 116 -1.89 6.87 20.16
CA TYR A 116 -1.42 6.10 19.00
C TYR A 116 -0.51 4.94 19.39
N VAL A 117 -0.54 4.50 20.64
CA VAL A 117 0.26 3.37 21.14
C VAL A 117 -0.57 2.09 21.10
N GLY A 118 -0.04 1.06 20.41
CA GLY A 118 -0.58 -0.30 20.44
C GLY A 118 -1.45 -0.69 19.24
N GLY A 119 -1.64 -2.01 19.09
CA GLY A 119 -2.53 -2.61 18.08
C GLY A 119 -2.26 -2.17 16.64
N ILE A 120 -3.33 -1.85 15.91
CA ILE A 120 -3.29 -1.44 14.50
C ILE A 120 -2.35 -0.24 14.28
N GLU A 121 -2.25 0.67 15.25
CA GLU A 121 -1.42 1.88 15.14
C GLU A 121 0.06 1.57 14.93
N ASN A 122 0.58 0.54 15.59
CA ASN A 122 1.98 0.12 15.43
C ASN A 122 2.29 -0.23 13.98
N VAL A 123 1.41 -0.98 13.32
CA VAL A 123 1.62 -1.38 11.92
C VAL A 123 1.55 -0.17 11.00
N LYS A 124 0.60 0.75 11.23
CA LYS A 124 0.47 1.97 10.44
C LYS A 124 1.69 2.88 10.57
N ILE A 125 2.17 3.09 11.79
CA ILE A 125 3.36 3.90 12.09
C ILE A 125 4.61 3.29 11.43
N ASN A 126 4.86 1.99 11.65
CA ASN A 126 6.02 1.31 11.07
C ASN A 126 5.98 1.35 9.53
N THR A 127 4.80 1.18 8.93
CA THR A 127 4.62 1.26 7.48
C THR A 127 4.91 2.66 6.95
N MET A 128 4.39 3.69 7.62
CA MET A 128 4.64 5.10 7.27
C MET A 128 6.14 5.41 7.33
N LEU A 129 6.81 5.08 8.44
CA LEU A 129 8.26 5.34 8.60
C LEU A 129 9.08 4.57 7.57
N ARG A 130 8.70 3.34 7.26
CA ARG A 130 9.34 2.56 6.20
C ARG A 130 9.22 3.27 4.85
N ILE A 131 8.06 3.82 4.50
CA ILE A 131 7.89 4.59 3.25
C ILE A 131 8.78 5.83 3.24
N TYR A 132 8.74 6.65 4.29
CA TYR A 132 9.54 7.87 4.35
C TYR A 132 11.05 7.61 4.51
N SER A 133 11.48 6.41 4.88
CA SER A 133 12.90 6.01 4.89
C SER A 133 13.46 5.71 3.49
N GLN A 134 12.61 5.65 2.46
CA GLN A 134 12.99 5.30 1.09
C GLN A 134 13.03 6.54 0.18
N LYS A 135 13.47 6.35 -1.07
CA LYS A 135 13.57 7.43 -2.05
C LYS A 135 12.20 7.83 -2.60
N TRP A 136 11.91 9.13 -2.59
CA TRP A 136 10.62 9.69 -2.99
C TRP A 136 10.20 9.27 -4.41
N HIS A 137 11.16 9.19 -5.35
CA HIS A 137 10.92 8.93 -6.76
C HIS A 137 10.37 7.52 -7.04
N VAL A 138 10.56 6.57 -6.12
CA VAL A 138 9.97 5.22 -6.23
C VAL A 138 8.45 5.30 -6.10
N TYR A 139 7.96 6.04 -5.11
CA TYR A 139 6.52 6.23 -4.88
C TYR A 139 5.90 7.19 -5.89
N ALA A 140 6.60 8.27 -6.24
CA ALA A 140 6.15 9.21 -7.27
C ALA A 140 6.03 8.53 -8.64
N GLY A 141 7.04 7.76 -9.02
CA GLY A 141 7.06 7.01 -10.28
C GLY A 141 5.86 6.08 -10.38
N LEU A 142 5.62 5.26 -9.34
CA LEU A 142 4.44 4.40 -9.29
C LEU A 142 3.14 5.20 -9.40
N ALA A 143 2.94 6.21 -8.56
CA ALA A 143 1.67 6.91 -8.50
C ALA A 143 1.38 7.76 -9.76
N ILE A 144 2.39 8.42 -10.33
CA ILE A 144 2.25 9.36 -11.44
C ILE A 144 2.28 8.65 -12.79
N LEU A 145 3.19 7.68 -12.98
CA LEU A 145 3.42 7.07 -14.29
C LEU A 145 2.46 5.92 -14.60
N ASN A 146 1.90 5.26 -13.58
CA ASN A 146 0.91 4.20 -13.76
C ASN A 146 -0.52 4.79 -13.89
N PRO A 147 -1.20 4.65 -15.04
CA PRO A 147 -2.55 5.17 -15.23
C PRO A 147 -3.60 4.62 -14.25
N GLU A 148 -3.51 3.36 -13.86
CA GLU A 148 -4.43 2.75 -12.91
C GLU A 148 -4.19 3.28 -11.49
N ALA A 149 -2.93 3.48 -11.09
CA ALA A 149 -2.60 4.08 -9.81
C ALA A 149 -3.16 5.52 -9.70
N ARG A 150 -3.11 6.30 -10.78
CA ARG A 150 -3.69 7.65 -10.80
C ARG A 150 -5.18 7.66 -10.49
N LYS A 151 -5.95 6.75 -11.09
CA LYS A 151 -7.39 6.60 -10.82
C LYS A 151 -7.65 6.27 -9.36
N GLN A 152 -6.86 5.34 -8.82
CA GLN A 152 -6.97 4.88 -7.43
C GLN A 152 -6.63 5.98 -6.41
N VAL A 153 -5.54 6.72 -6.59
CA VAL A 153 -5.17 7.81 -5.67
C VAL A 153 -6.22 8.91 -5.69
N ALA A 154 -6.76 9.26 -6.87
CA ALA A 154 -7.84 10.24 -6.98
C ALA A 154 -9.13 9.78 -6.30
N GLN A 155 -9.51 8.50 -6.47
CA GLN A 155 -10.67 7.94 -5.79
C GLN A 155 -10.46 7.84 -4.28
N TYR A 156 -9.25 7.48 -3.82
CA TYR A 156 -8.93 7.42 -2.41
C TYR A 156 -9.13 8.77 -1.73
N ALA A 157 -8.65 9.87 -2.33
CA ALA A 157 -8.88 11.21 -1.80
C ALA A 157 -10.38 11.59 -1.73
N LYS A 158 -11.20 11.15 -2.70
CA LYS A 158 -12.66 11.31 -2.65
C LYS A 158 -13.28 10.50 -1.51
N SER A 159 -12.86 9.25 -1.33
CA SER A 159 -13.31 8.36 -0.26
C SER A 159 -12.98 8.94 1.12
N VAL A 160 -11.73 9.38 1.35
CA VAL A 160 -11.32 10.05 2.60
C VAL A 160 -12.21 11.28 2.86
N THR A 161 -12.38 12.14 1.86
CA THR A 161 -13.19 13.37 1.99
C THR A 161 -14.66 13.06 2.29
N ALA A 162 -15.25 12.07 1.63
CA ALA A 162 -16.65 11.69 1.83
C ALA A 162 -16.89 11.12 3.22
N LEU A 163 -16.01 10.23 3.70
CA LEU A 163 -16.11 9.65 5.03
C LEU A 163 -15.90 10.71 6.11
N TYR A 164 -14.92 11.59 5.94
CA TYR A 164 -14.68 12.68 6.90
C TYR A 164 -15.86 13.65 7.02
N LYS A 165 -16.58 13.91 5.91
CA LYS A 165 -17.81 14.72 5.94
C LYS A 165 -18.92 14.06 6.76
N LEU A 166 -19.17 12.76 6.56
CA LEU A 166 -20.14 12.01 7.36
C LEU A 166 -19.79 12.04 8.85
N MET A 167 -18.49 11.87 9.17
CA MET A 167 -17.99 12.01 10.54
C MET A 167 -18.28 13.42 11.12
N LEU A 168 -18.07 14.48 10.33
CA LEU A 168 -18.29 15.88 10.75
C LEU A 168 -19.77 16.21 10.97
N GLU A 169 -20.64 15.68 10.11
CA GLU A 169 -22.09 15.86 10.20
C GLU A 169 -22.70 15.06 11.37
N GLY A 170 -21.96 14.11 11.92
CA GLY A 170 -22.44 13.21 12.96
C GLY A 170 -23.34 12.10 12.41
N ASP A 171 -23.28 11.83 11.10
CA ASP A 171 -24.12 10.84 10.43
C ASP A 171 -23.55 9.42 10.59
N LEU A 172 -23.78 8.83 11.77
CA LEU A 172 -23.35 7.47 12.08
C LEU A 172 -24.04 6.42 11.20
N GLU A 173 -25.33 6.60 10.89
CA GLU A 173 -26.07 5.65 10.06
C GLU A 173 -25.58 5.66 8.62
N GLY A 174 -25.41 6.84 8.01
CA GLY A 174 -24.85 6.99 6.67
C GLY A 174 -23.42 6.46 6.58
N LEU A 175 -22.58 6.76 7.58
CA LEU A 175 -21.22 6.21 7.67
C LEU A 175 -21.23 4.68 7.75
N ARG A 176 -22.07 4.10 8.62
CA ARG A 176 -22.22 2.65 8.78
C ARG A 176 -22.69 2.00 7.48
N ASN A 177 -23.76 2.50 6.87
CA ASN A 177 -24.31 1.94 5.64
C ASN A 177 -23.28 1.92 4.51
N ARG A 178 -22.53 3.01 4.35
CA ARG A 178 -21.47 3.13 3.36
C ARG A 178 -20.34 2.13 3.60
N ILE A 179 -19.82 2.07 4.82
CA ILE A 179 -18.69 1.21 5.17
C ILE A 179 -19.06 -0.27 5.11
N TYR A 180 -20.25 -0.66 5.57
CA TYR A 180 -20.71 -2.04 5.48
C TYR A 180 -20.97 -2.47 4.03
N SER A 181 -21.54 -1.59 3.19
CA SER A 181 -21.65 -1.87 1.76
C SER A 181 -20.28 -2.07 1.10
N ALA A 182 -19.29 -1.26 1.47
CA ALA A 182 -17.93 -1.40 0.98
C ALA A 182 -17.28 -2.71 1.47
N ARG A 183 -17.46 -3.04 2.76
CA ARG A 183 -17.02 -4.31 3.36
C ARG A 183 -17.56 -5.50 2.58
N ASP A 184 -18.87 -5.53 2.34
CA ASP A 184 -19.51 -6.69 1.72
C ASP A 184 -19.07 -6.87 0.25
N LYS A 185 -18.76 -5.78 -0.45
CA LYS A 185 -18.18 -5.85 -1.80
C LYS A 185 -16.74 -6.39 -1.80
N VAL A 186 -15.90 -5.96 -0.85
CA VAL A 186 -14.47 -6.29 -0.83
C VAL A 186 -14.19 -7.63 -0.14
N PHE A 187 -14.94 -7.94 0.92
CA PHE A 187 -14.73 -9.11 1.78
C PHE A 187 -15.92 -10.09 1.81
N GLY A 188 -17.11 -9.70 1.32
CA GLY A 188 -18.33 -10.53 1.41
C GLY A 188 -18.41 -11.67 0.40
N GLN A 189 -17.70 -11.60 -0.73
CA GLN A 189 -17.63 -12.69 -1.73
C GLN A 189 -16.60 -13.77 -1.39
N ALA A 190 -16.25 -13.98 -0.12
CA ALA A 190 -15.32 -15.02 0.29
C ALA A 190 -16.03 -16.22 0.94
N PRO A 191 -16.75 -17.11 0.20
CA PRO A 191 -17.33 -18.29 0.82
C PRO A 191 -16.30 -19.34 1.29
N ASN A 192 -15.02 -19.30 0.88
CA ASN A 192 -14.10 -20.41 1.17
C ASN A 192 -12.57 -20.15 1.02
N ARG A 193 -12.07 -18.90 0.99
CA ARG A 193 -10.63 -18.63 0.67
C ARG A 193 -9.72 -18.15 1.82
N ALA A 194 -10.24 -17.89 3.01
CA ALA A 194 -9.40 -17.57 4.18
C ALA A 194 -10.07 -18.00 5.49
N SER A 195 -10.09 -19.31 5.75
CA SER A 195 -10.34 -19.86 7.10
C SER A 195 -9.25 -19.44 8.09
N ARG A 196 -8.10 -18.95 7.61
CA ARG A 196 -7.04 -18.32 8.41
C ARG A 196 -6.90 -16.82 8.09
N PRO A 197 -6.82 -15.94 9.09
CA PRO A 197 -6.48 -14.52 8.91
C PRO A 197 -5.12 -14.37 8.21
N LEU A 198 -4.95 -13.31 7.41
CA LEU A 198 -3.65 -13.01 6.77
C LEU A 198 -2.54 -12.67 7.78
N ILE A 199 -2.90 -12.24 8.99
CA ILE A 199 -1.99 -11.82 10.04
C ILE A 199 -2.53 -12.33 11.38
N GLU A 200 -1.63 -12.87 12.20
CA GLU A 200 -1.96 -13.19 13.58
C GLU A 200 -2.15 -11.91 14.41
N PRO A 201 -3.22 -11.81 15.24
CA PRO A 201 -3.43 -10.65 16.11
C PRO A 201 -2.22 -10.31 17.01
N SER A 202 -1.41 -11.31 17.37
CA SER A 202 -0.17 -11.15 18.14
C SER A 202 0.86 -10.24 17.46
N ILE A 203 0.88 -10.18 16.12
CA ILE A 203 1.77 -9.31 15.35
C ILE A 203 1.37 -7.84 15.51
N LEU A 204 0.08 -7.55 15.66
CA LEU A 204 -0.42 -6.16 15.80
C LEU A 204 0.06 -5.52 17.11
N SER A 205 0.14 -6.30 18.19
CA SER A 205 0.56 -5.80 19.51
C SER A 205 2.07 -5.76 19.72
N SER A 206 2.88 -6.46 18.90
CA SER A 206 4.28 -6.79 19.23
C SER A 206 5.35 -5.77 18.80
N PHE A 207 5.01 -4.65 18.15
CA PHE A 207 6.01 -3.78 17.49
C PHE A 207 5.77 -2.28 17.70
N SER A 208 5.68 -1.85 18.96
CA SER A 208 5.53 -0.42 19.28
C SER A 208 6.87 0.32 19.32
N LEU A 209 6.86 1.56 18.82
CA LEU A 209 7.91 2.58 19.03
C LEU A 209 7.72 3.32 20.37
N GLY A 210 6.49 3.34 20.90
CA GLY A 210 6.16 3.97 22.17
C GLY A 210 6.34 3.00 23.35
N LYS A 211 6.33 3.54 24.57
CA LYS A 211 6.25 2.69 25.76
C LYS A 211 4.90 1.97 25.77
N PRO A 212 4.86 0.63 25.88
CA PRO A 212 3.61 -0.10 26.04
C PRO A 212 2.82 0.47 27.22
N THR A 213 1.53 0.72 27.02
CA THR A 213 0.63 1.10 28.11
C THR A 213 0.11 -0.17 28.79
N ASP A 214 -0.06 -0.13 30.11
CA ASP A 214 -0.64 -1.26 30.88
C ASP A 214 -2.14 -1.49 30.58
N GLY A 215 -2.79 -0.53 29.89
CA GLY A 215 -4.19 -0.59 29.47
C GLY A 215 -4.37 -1.03 28.01
N PRO A 216 -5.61 -1.44 27.64
CA PRO A 216 -5.94 -1.77 26.25
C PRO A 216 -5.71 -0.57 25.32
N PRO A 217 -5.40 -0.81 24.03
CA PRO A 217 -5.26 0.27 23.06
C PRO A 217 -6.49 1.16 23.03
N ARG A 218 -6.28 2.48 22.91
CA ARG A 218 -7.40 3.43 22.83
C ARG A 218 -8.17 3.20 21.51
N PRO A 219 -9.52 3.25 21.52
CA PRO A 219 -10.30 3.24 20.30
C PRO A 219 -9.86 4.34 19.33
N ASN A 220 -9.93 4.04 18.03
CA ASN A 220 -9.57 4.94 16.95
C ASN A 220 -10.58 4.77 15.81
N ASN A 221 -10.85 5.85 15.07
CA ASN A 221 -11.76 5.83 13.93
C ASN A 221 -11.17 5.17 12.67
N HIS A 222 -9.85 4.97 12.64
CA HIS A 222 -9.13 4.35 11.54
C HIS A 222 -9.53 4.87 10.14
N LEU A 223 -9.79 6.19 10.00
CA LEU A 223 -10.19 6.83 8.74
C LEU A 223 -9.31 6.41 7.56
N SER A 224 -8.00 6.26 7.81
CA SER A 224 -7.04 5.77 6.82
C SER A 224 -7.43 4.43 6.21
N LEU A 225 -7.88 3.45 7.03
CA LEU A 225 -8.25 2.10 6.60
C LEU A 225 -9.69 2.04 6.07
N LEU A 226 -10.61 2.76 6.71
CA LEU A 226 -12.00 2.87 6.24
C LEU A 226 -12.05 3.40 4.79
N ALA A 227 -11.26 4.44 4.50
CA ALA A 227 -11.17 5.00 3.17
C ALA A 227 -10.51 4.06 2.15
N MET A 228 -9.63 3.15 2.58
CA MET A 228 -9.02 2.17 1.66
C MET A 228 -10.09 1.20 1.14
N VAL A 229 -10.91 0.66 2.04
CA VAL A 229 -11.99 -0.28 1.67
C VAL A 229 -13.09 0.42 0.88
N ASP A 230 -13.47 1.64 1.26
CA ASP A 230 -14.41 2.44 0.47
C ASP A 230 -13.89 2.71 -0.96
N CYS A 231 -12.60 3.03 -1.10
CA CYS A 231 -11.96 3.24 -2.40
C CYS A 231 -11.95 1.96 -3.24
N TRP A 232 -11.57 0.82 -2.65
CA TRP A 232 -11.58 -0.47 -3.34
C TRP A 232 -12.99 -0.85 -3.80
N ALA A 233 -13.99 -0.69 -2.93
CA ALA A 233 -15.38 -0.94 -3.26
C ALA A 233 -15.91 -0.02 -4.38
N ALA A 234 -15.51 1.25 -4.40
CA ALA A 234 -15.90 2.21 -5.43
C ALA A 234 -15.30 1.88 -6.81
N LEU A 235 -14.15 1.21 -6.85
CA LEU A 235 -13.44 0.82 -8.07
C LEU A 235 -13.62 -0.65 -8.44
N SER A 236 -14.45 -1.40 -7.69
CA SER A 236 -14.62 -2.84 -7.86
C SER A 236 -13.29 -3.61 -7.78
N ILE A 237 -12.39 -3.18 -6.89
CA ILE A 237 -11.11 -3.84 -6.63
C ILE A 237 -11.29 -4.82 -5.47
N VAL A 238 -10.93 -6.08 -5.69
CA VAL A 238 -10.82 -7.10 -4.64
C VAL A 238 -9.34 -7.46 -4.46
N PRO A 239 -8.66 -6.95 -3.41
CA PRO A 239 -7.22 -7.12 -3.25
C PRO A 239 -6.74 -8.59 -3.22
N TYR A 240 -7.62 -9.51 -2.83
CA TYR A 240 -7.33 -10.95 -2.79
C TYR A 240 -7.12 -11.59 -4.16
N ASP A 241 -7.68 -11.01 -5.23
CA ASP A 241 -7.52 -11.55 -6.59
C ASP A 241 -6.09 -11.39 -7.11
N HIS A 242 -5.29 -10.52 -6.48
CA HIS A 242 -3.95 -10.17 -6.90
C HIS A 242 -2.85 -10.73 -5.98
N MET A 243 -3.18 -11.77 -5.20
CA MET A 243 -2.23 -12.41 -4.26
C MET A 243 -1.03 -13.07 -4.94
N LEU A 244 -1.10 -13.36 -6.24
CA LEU A 244 0.02 -13.90 -7.04
C LEU A 244 1.26 -12.99 -7.02
N CYS A 245 1.07 -11.67 -6.92
CA CYS A 245 2.14 -10.67 -6.84
C CYS A 245 2.30 -10.09 -5.43
N SER A 246 1.77 -10.77 -4.41
CA SER A 246 1.73 -10.23 -3.06
C SER A 246 3.12 -10.18 -2.40
N THR A 247 3.55 -8.97 -2.08
CA THR A 247 4.73 -8.75 -1.22
C THR A 247 4.37 -8.98 0.25
N PRO A 248 5.34 -9.26 1.13
CA PRO A 248 5.10 -9.34 2.58
C PRO A 248 4.44 -8.07 3.14
N LEU A 249 4.82 -6.90 2.62
CA LEU A 249 4.21 -5.62 3.01
C LEU A 249 2.76 -5.49 2.54
N PHE A 250 2.43 -5.98 1.34
CA PHE A 250 1.04 -5.99 0.89
C PHE A 250 0.18 -6.87 1.80
N ARG A 251 0.63 -8.09 2.11
CA ARG A 251 -0.07 -8.99 3.04
C ARG A 251 -0.26 -8.34 4.42
N LEU A 252 0.78 -7.71 4.97
CA LEU A 252 0.71 -7.02 6.25
C LEU A 252 -0.35 -5.89 6.23
N ARG A 253 -0.44 -5.13 5.14
CA ARG A 253 -1.36 -3.99 5.05
C ARG A 253 -2.80 -4.45 4.78
N LEU A 254 -2.96 -5.47 3.92
CA LEU A 254 -4.25 -6.11 3.67
C LEU A 254 -4.79 -6.81 4.92
N GLY A 255 -3.96 -7.56 5.64
CA GLY A 255 -4.39 -8.29 6.84
C GLY A 255 -4.76 -7.37 8.02
N VAL A 256 -4.13 -6.20 8.17
CA VAL A 256 -4.58 -5.20 9.15
C VAL A 256 -5.96 -4.67 8.80
N THR A 257 -6.20 -4.42 7.51
CA THR A 257 -7.50 -3.96 7.03
C THR A 257 -8.55 -5.06 7.18
N GLU A 258 -8.20 -6.31 6.84
CA GLU A 258 -9.04 -7.49 7.04
C GLU A 258 -9.42 -7.65 8.52
N HIS A 259 -8.46 -7.53 9.44
CA HIS A 259 -8.70 -7.66 10.88
C HIS A 259 -9.77 -6.67 11.38
N LEU A 260 -9.66 -5.40 10.98
CA LEU A 260 -10.65 -4.37 11.32
C LEU A 260 -12.04 -4.69 10.75
N PHE A 261 -12.11 -5.20 9.52
CA PHE A 261 -13.39 -5.38 8.80
C PHE A 261 -14.07 -6.72 9.05
N ARG A 262 -13.34 -7.74 9.53
CA ARG A 262 -13.90 -9.05 9.92
C ARG A 262 -14.43 -9.07 11.35
N ASP A 263 -13.93 -8.19 12.22
CA ASP A 263 -14.44 -8.04 13.58
C ASP A 263 -15.55 -6.99 13.61
N THR A 264 -16.80 -7.44 13.63
CA THR A 264 -17.99 -6.58 13.63
C THR A 264 -18.06 -5.66 14.85
N VAL A 265 -17.56 -6.12 16.01
CA VAL A 265 -17.58 -5.33 17.25
C VAL A 265 -16.54 -4.21 17.13
N LEU A 266 -15.32 -4.54 16.72
CA LEU A 266 -14.27 -3.57 16.50
C LEU A 266 -14.64 -2.54 15.42
N LEU A 267 -15.26 -2.99 14.31
CA LEU A 267 -15.71 -2.11 13.25
C LEU A 267 -16.80 -1.14 13.75
N ASP A 268 -17.78 -1.64 14.51
CA ASP A 268 -18.84 -0.80 15.06
C ASP A 268 -18.32 0.24 16.05
N ASP A 269 -17.39 -0.14 16.92
CA ASP A 269 -16.73 0.77 17.85
C ASP A 269 -15.88 1.80 17.12
N THR A 270 -15.22 1.41 16.03
CA THR A 270 -14.48 2.30 15.13
C THR A 270 -15.40 3.37 14.52
N LEU A 271 -16.57 2.98 14.03
CA LEU A 271 -17.55 3.90 13.41
C LEU A 271 -18.17 4.86 14.44
N ARG A 272 -18.48 4.37 15.64
CA ARG A 272 -18.94 5.22 16.76
C ARG A 272 -17.86 6.21 17.16
N THR A 273 -16.62 5.74 17.33
CA THR A 273 -15.46 6.59 17.63
C THR A 273 -15.26 7.67 16.56
N ALA A 274 -15.51 7.35 15.28
CA ALA A 274 -15.40 8.29 14.17
C ALA A 274 -16.37 9.48 14.29
N VAL A 275 -17.56 9.26 14.84
CA VAL A 275 -18.60 10.27 14.99
C VAL A 275 -18.53 10.97 16.34
N ASP A 276 -18.44 10.20 17.43
CA ASP A 276 -18.63 10.67 18.80
C ASP A 276 -17.32 11.19 19.44
N ASP A 277 -16.17 10.56 19.15
CA ASP A 277 -14.89 10.98 19.72
C ASP A 277 -14.22 12.05 18.84
N LYS A 278 -14.03 13.24 19.43
CA LYS A 278 -13.38 14.38 18.77
C LYS A 278 -11.86 14.39 18.89
N THR A 279 -11.27 13.44 19.63
CA THR A 279 -9.83 13.36 19.93
C THR A 279 -8.96 13.38 18.67
N TYR A 280 -9.36 12.67 17.61
CA TYR A 280 -8.59 12.55 16.37
C TYR A 280 -9.01 13.56 15.29
N ARG A 281 -10.03 14.38 15.55
CA ARG A 281 -10.69 15.18 14.49
C ARG A 281 -9.77 16.15 13.78
N SER A 282 -8.82 16.72 14.52
CA SER A 282 -7.78 17.62 13.98
C SER A 282 -6.76 16.84 13.15
N ASP A 283 -6.38 15.64 13.57
CA ASP A 283 -5.47 14.78 12.83
C ASP A 283 -6.14 14.28 11.53
N ASP A 284 -7.43 13.97 11.58
CA ASP A 284 -8.24 13.55 10.42
C ASP A 284 -8.45 14.68 9.39
N LEU A 285 -8.52 15.94 9.86
CA LEU A 285 -8.58 17.11 8.98
C LEU A 285 -7.30 17.22 8.14
N GLU A 286 -6.14 17.21 8.81
CA GLU A 286 -4.84 17.27 8.15
C GLU A 286 -4.62 16.04 7.25
N PHE A 287 -5.10 14.87 7.67
CA PHE A 287 -5.09 13.66 6.85
C PHE A 287 -5.89 13.83 5.56
N THR A 288 -7.09 14.43 5.63
CA THR A 288 -7.95 14.72 4.48
C THR A 288 -7.27 15.69 3.51
N PHE A 289 -6.64 16.75 4.02
CA PHE A 289 -5.87 17.69 3.20
C PHE A 289 -4.64 17.02 2.57
N ALA A 290 -3.94 16.17 3.32
CA ALA A 290 -2.79 15.44 2.80
C ALA A 290 -3.18 14.51 1.65
N ALA A 291 -4.27 13.73 1.80
CA ALA A 291 -4.77 12.83 0.78
C ALA A 291 -5.12 13.56 -0.52
N ARG A 292 -5.81 14.71 -0.41
CA ARG A 292 -6.09 15.59 -1.54
C ARG A 292 -4.83 16.12 -2.20
N GLY A 293 -3.88 16.63 -1.41
CA GLY A 293 -2.64 17.19 -1.95
C GLY A 293 -1.79 16.15 -2.70
N TRP A 294 -1.78 14.89 -2.25
CA TRP A 294 -1.14 13.80 -3.00
C TRP A 294 -1.89 13.48 -4.30
N ALA A 295 -3.22 13.42 -4.27
CA ALA A 295 -4.03 13.21 -5.47
C ALA A 295 -3.83 14.32 -6.50
N GLU A 296 -3.78 15.60 -6.08
CA GLU A 296 -3.52 16.74 -6.96
C GLU A 296 -2.16 16.63 -7.64
N CYS A 297 -1.09 16.29 -6.89
CA CYS A 297 0.24 16.06 -7.47
C CYS A 297 0.22 14.96 -8.53
N VAL A 298 -0.54 13.89 -8.28
CA VAL A 298 -0.63 12.71 -9.15
C VAL A 298 -1.44 12.99 -10.41
N THR A 299 -2.60 13.64 -10.26
CA THR A 299 -3.47 14.02 -11.38
C THR A 299 -2.76 14.99 -12.32
N LEU A 300 -2.06 15.99 -11.77
CA LEU A 300 -1.33 16.99 -12.55
C LEU A 300 0.05 16.50 -13.02
N ARG A 301 0.51 15.32 -12.58
CA ARG A 301 1.84 14.75 -12.87
C ARG A 301 3.00 15.66 -12.43
N HIS A 302 2.82 16.40 -11.34
CA HIS A 302 3.82 17.34 -10.82
C HIS A 302 4.85 16.64 -9.93
N PHE A 303 5.90 16.09 -10.54
CA PHE A 303 7.01 15.43 -9.83
C PHE A 303 7.70 16.35 -8.81
N GLU A 304 7.96 17.60 -9.17
CA GLU A 304 8.64 18.56 -8.30
C GLU A 304 7.84 18.86 -7.02
N THR A 305 6.53 19.10 -7.16
CA THR A 305 5.66 19.33 -5.99
C THR A 305 5.55 18.08 -5.14
N TRP A 306 5.49 16.89 -5.76
CA TRP A 306 5.53 15.62 -5.02
C TRP A 306 6.83 15.48 -4.22
N GLU A 307 7.98 15.74 -4.84
CA GLU A 307 9.30 15.69 -4.19
C GLU A 307 9.35 16.63 -2.99
N LYS A 308 9.03 17.91 -3.17
CA LYS A 308 9.03 18.91 -2.09
C LYS A 308 8.14 18.49 -0.92
N ARG A 309 6.96 17.94 -1.20
CA ARG A 309 6.04 17.42 -0.17
C ARG A 309 6.62 16.21 0.55
N PHE A 310 7.24 15.28 -0.16
CA PHE A 310 7.84 14.09 0.42
C PHE A 310 9.05 14.45 1.28
N VAL A 311 10.03 15.16 0.71
CA VAL A 311 11.31 15.50 1.35
C VAL A 311 11.11 16.33 2.61
N SER A 312 10.21 17.34 2.59
CA SER A 312 9.90 18.12 3.79
C SER A 312 9.41 17.25 4.96
N THR A 313 8.59 16.24 4.67
CA THR A 313 8.07 15.30 5.67
C THR A 313 9.13 14.29 6.09
N GLN A 314 9.94 13.84 5.13
CA GLN A 314 11.06 12.95 5.38
C GLN A 314 12.08 13.57 6.34
N GLU A 315 12.45 14.85 6.14
CA GLU A 315 13.39 15.54 7.02
C GLU A 315 12.85 15.67 8.46
N PHE A 316 11.55 15.89 8.63
CA PHE A 316 10.90 15.91 9.96
C PHE A 316 11.07 14.57 10.71
N PHE A 317 10.88 13.43 10.04
CA PHE A 317 10.99 12.10 10.65
C PHE A 317 12.41 11.51 10.67
N LYS A 318 13.36 12.15 9.98
CA LYS A 318 14.74 11.67 9.81
C LYS A 318 15.45 11.25 11.10
N PRO A 319 15.32 11.97 12.23
CA PRO A 319 15.95 11.56 13.48
C PRO A 319 15.47 10.20 14.02
N ARG A 320 14.31 9.73 13.56
CA ARG A 320 13.62 8.54 14.08
C ARG A 320 13.78 7.31 13.18
N PHE A 321 14.34 7.47 11.98
CA PHE A 321 14.46 6.36 11.01
C PHE A 321 15.39 5.24 11.47
N ALA A 322 16.47 5.54 12.20
CA ALA A 322 17.41 4.50 12.66
C ALA A 322 16.72 3.50 13.60
N GLU A 323 15.98 4.01 14.59
CA GLU A 323 15.19 3.20 15.52
C GLU A 323 14.03 2.48 14.81
N ALA A 324 13.28 3.21 13.99
CA ALA A 324 12.17 2.68 13.23
C ALA A 324 12.57 1.53 12.29
N LYS A 325 13.77 1.59 11.71
CA LYS A 325 14.31 0.52 10.85
C LYS A 325 14.47 -0.78 11.63
N ILE A 326 15.06 -0.72 12.83
CA ILE A 326 15.26 -1.90 13.68
C ILE A 326 13.92 -2.56 14.05
N ILE A 327 12.91 -1.76 14.42
CA ILE A 327 11.58 -2.27 14.76
C ILE A 327 10.86 -2.82 13.53
N GLY A 328 10.90 -2.08 12.42
CA GLY A 328 10.32 -2.48 11.15
C GLY A 328 10.89 -3.79 10.60
N ASP A 329 12.21 -4.00 10.70
CA ASP A 329 12.85 -5.23 10.24
C ASP A 329 12.47 -6.43 11.12
N ARG A 330 12.34 -6.25 12.44
CA ARG A 330 11.80 -7.29 13.35
C ARG A 330 10.35 -7.66 13.02
N MET A 331 9.52 -6.66 12.73
CA MET A 331 8.13 -6.88 12.32
C MET A 331 8.07 -7.69 11.02
N MET A 332 8.87 -7.31 10.02
CA MET A 332 8.91 -8.03 8.74
C MET A 332 9.41 -9.46 8.88
N LYS A 333 10.43 -9.69 9.71
CA LYS A 333 10.93 -11.03 10.00
C LYS A 333 9.83 -11.92 10.57
N ARG A 334 9.07 -11.44 11.55
CA ARG A 334 7.96 -12.20 12.15
C ARG A 334 6.81 -12.47 11.16
N VAL A 335 6.50 -11.51 10.28
CA VAL A 335 5.51 -11.71 9.21
C VAL A 335 5.96 -12.76 8.20
N LEU A 336 7.27 -12.87 7.95
CA LEU A 336 7.84 -13.89 7.07
C LEU A 336 7.87 -15.28 7.74
N GLU A 337 8.24 -15.36 9.02
CA GLU A 337 8.26 -16.62 9.79
C GLU A 337 6.85 -17.23 9.91
N ALA A 338 5.84 -16.41 10.25
CA ALA A 338 4.44 -16.86 10.31
C ALA A 338 3.91 -17.40 8.97
N ARG A 339 4.56 -17.05 7.85
CA ARG A 339 4.23 -17.60 6.52
C ARG A 339 4.81 -19.00 6.30
N GLU A 340 5.99 -19.27 6.85
CA GLU A 340 6.66 -20.58 6.71
C GLU A 340 6.02 -21.63 7.61
N ASP A 341 5.58 -21.24 8.81
CA ASP A 341 4.88 -22.12 9.76
C ASP A 341 3.43 -22.44 9.35
N GLY A 342 2.85 -21.64 8.46
CA GLY A 342 1.46 -21.74 8.01
C GLY A 342 1.25 -22.41 6.65
N GLY A 343 2.34 -22.86 5.99
CA GLY A 343 2.36 -23.47 4.65
C GLY A 343 1.90 -24.93 4.61
#